data_AF-A0A645G7C8-F1
#
_entry.id   AF-A0A645G7C8-F1
#
_cell.length_a   1.000
_cell.length_b   1.000
_cell.length_c   1.000
_cell.angle_alpha   90.00
_cell.angle_beta   90.00
_cell.angle_gamma   90.00
#
_symmetry.space_group_name_H-M   'P 1'
#
loop_
_entity.id
_entity.type
_entity.pdbx_description
1 polymer ?
#
loop_
_entity_poly.entity_id
_entity_poly.type
_entity_poly.pdbx_seq_one_letter_code
_entity_poly.pdbx_strand_id
1 'polypeptide(L)'
;MKSPNFLILDEPTNDLDIVSLNVLEEYLLAFPGSLIIVSHDRYFLDKLADHIFVFEGDGLIKDYVGKYSEYREMVKELEAAKERELMKTKEPAIIKNNDEKKTAGKLTWKEQRELEEIEEKLDTLEKEKSSLEAALSSGSLSPEELTKYSLRIGEVILDLDRLGDRWLELTP
;
A
#
# COMPACT_ATOMS: atom_id res chain seq x y z
N MET A 1 29.42 -5.12 23.91
CA MET A 1 28.41 -4.72 22.91
C MET A 1 27.16 -4.33 23.69
N LYS A 2 26.59 -3.14 23.44
CA LYS A 2 25.30 -2.76 24.04
C LYS A 2 24.23 -3.52 23.28
N SER A 3 23.51 -4.42 23.94
CA SER A 3 22.30 -5.02 23.38
C SER A 3 21.19 -3.97 23.48
N PRO A 4 20.72 -3.37 22.37
CA PRO A 4 19.60 -2.45 22.43
C PRO A 4 18.34 -3.21 22.85
N ASN A 5 17.50 -2.59 23.69
CA ASN A 5 16.19 -3.14 24.06
C ASN A 5 15.08 -2.72 23.08
N PHE A 6 15.42 -1.81 22.17
CA PHE A 6 14.48 -1.20 21.24
C PHE A 6 15.18 -1.01 19.89
N LEU A 7 14.55 -1.47 18.81
CA LEU A 7 15.07 -1.37 17.45
C LEU A 7 14.05 -0.66 16.57
N ILE A 8 14.51 0.29 15.76
CA ILE A 8 13.70 1.00 14.77
C ILE A 8 14.33 0.75 13.41
N LEU A 9 13.56 0.21 12.47
CA LEU A 9 13.99 -0.10 11.12
C LEU A 9 13.07 0.60 10.13
N ASP A 10 13.68 1.28 9.16
CA ASP A 10 12.99 1.94 8.06
C ASP A 10 13.42 1.29 6.76
N GLU A 11 12.46 0.71 6.04
CA GLU A 11 12.63 -0.10 4.83
C GLU A 11 13.80 -1.12 4.89
N PRO A 12 13.85 -2.00 5.92
CA PRO A 12 14.96 -2.94 6.08
C PRO A 12 15.00 -4.05 5.02
N THR A 13 13.93 -4.21 4.25
CA THR A 13 13.78 -5.21 3.18
C THR A 13 14.39 -4.75 1.86
N ASN A 14 14.75 -3.47 1.73
CA ASN A 14 15.27 -2.94 0.49
C ASN A 14 16.64 -3.55 0.13
N ASP A 15 16.88 -3.78 -1.16
CA ASP A 15 18.12 -4.35 -1.72
C ASP A 15 18.53 -5.73 -1.17
N LEU A 16 17.66 -6.43 -0.43
CA LEU A 16 17.92 -7.77 0.09
C LEU A 16 17.40 -8.86 -0.86
N ASP A 17 18.17 -9.94 -1.01
CA ASP A 17 17.71 -11.16 -1.65
C ASP A 17 16.85 -12.00 -0.69
N ILE A 18 16.06 -12.92 -1.25
CA ILE A 18 15.10 -13.75 -0.49
C ILE A 18 15.80 -14.52 0.64
N VAL A 19 17.05 -14.96 0.43
CA VAL A 19 17.81 -15.70 1.45
C VAL A 19 18.17 -14.79 2.62
N SER A 20 18.70 -13.59 2.36
CA SER A 20 19.03 -12.63 3.41
C SER A 20 17.79 -12.13 4.15
N LEU A 21 16.68 -11.97 3.43
CA LEU A 21 15.40 -11.57 4.02
C LEU A 21 14.92 -12.61 5.06
N ASN A 22 14.97 -13.91 4.74
CA ASN A 22 14.63 -14.96 5.70
C ASN A 22 15.52 -14.94 6.95
N VAL A 23 16.83 -14.72 6.79
CA VAL A 23 17.77 -14.62 7.92
C VAL A 23 17.43 -13.40 8.79
N LEU A 24 17.09 -12.28 8.17
CA LEU A 24 16.67 -11.07 8.87
C LEU A 24 15.37 -11.31 9.63
N GLU A 25 14.36 -11.93 9.01
CA GLU A 25 13.10 -12.30 9.67
C GLU A 25 13.35 -13.16 10.91
N GLU A 26 14.12 -14.24 10.79
CA GLU A 26 14.45 -15.13 11.92
C GLU A 26 15.16 -14.38 13.05
N TYR A 27 16.10 -13.49 12.70
CA TYR A 27 16.81 -12.68 13.66
C TYR A 27 15.89 -11.70 14.41
N LEU A 28 14.97 -11.06 13.69
CA LEU A 28 14.03 -10.10 14.27
C LEU A 28 12.94 -10.78 15.11
N LEU A 29 12.47 -11.97 14.71
CA LEU A 29 11.57 -12.79 15.52
C LEU A 29 12.19 -13.23 16.85
N ALA A 30 13.50 -13.50 16.84
CA ALA A 30 14.24 -13.90 18.04
C ALA A 30 14.72 -12.71 18.88
N PHE A 31 14.46 -11.47 18.45
CA PHE A 31 14.94 -10.29 19.15
C PHE A 31 14.19 -10.11 20.48
N PRO A 32 14.89 -10.08 21.63
CA PRO A 32 14.25 -10.05 22.95
C PRO A 32 13.71 -8.67 23.36
N GLY A 33 13.82 -7.67 22.48
CA GLY A 33 13.39 -6.30 22.72
C GLY A 33 12.14 -5.92 21.92
N SER A 34 11.77 -4.65 21.97
CA SER A 34 10.69 -4.11 21.14
C SER A 34 11.22 -3.65 19.78
N LEU A 35 10.38 -3.80 18.77
CA LEU A 35 10.71 -3.53 17.38
C LEU A 35 9.66 -2.59 16.78
N ILE A 36 10.11 -1.53 16.12
CA ILE A 36 9.31 -0.72 15.21
C ILE A 36 9.89 -0.92 13.82
N ILE A 37 9.04 -1.34 12.90
CA ILE A 37 9.40 -1.50 11.48
C ILE A 37 8.47 -0.61 10.66
N VAL A 38 9.08 0.10 9.72
CA VAL A 38 8.41 0.67 8.56
C VAL A 38 8.86 -0.13 7.35
N SER A 39 7.93 -0.74 6.62
CA SER A 39 8.23 -1.51 5.42
C SER A 39 7.02 -1.53 4.49
N HIS A 40 7.27 -1.51 3.19
CA HIS A 40 6.26 -1.77 2.17
C HIS A 40 6.02 -3.27 1.91
N ASP A 41 6.85 -4.17 2.47
CA ASP A 41 6.69 -5.63 2.28
C ASP A 41 5.61 -6.20 3.21
N ARG A 42 4.49 -6.57 2.60
CA ARG A 42 3.32 -7.13 3.28
C ARG A 42 3.62 -8.48 3.95
N TYR A 43 4.44 -9.34 3.35
CA TYR A 43 4.75 -10.66 3.90
C TYR A 43 5.69 -10.53 5.10
N PHE A 44 6.64 -9.60 5.02
CA PHE A 44 7.53 -9.27 6.13
C PHE A 44 6.76 -8.73 7.33
N LEU A 45 5.87 -7.76 7.10
CA LEU A 45 4.99 -7.22 8.15
C LEU A 45 4.07 -8.28 8.74
N ASP A 46 3.46 -9.15 7.93
CA ASP A 46 2.54 -10.18 8.42
C ASP A 46 3.19 -11.21 9.35
N LYS A 47 4.50 -11.45 9.18
CA LYS A 47 5.28 -12.37 10.03
C LYS A 47 5.78 -11.73 11.31
N LEU A 48 6.17 -10.45 11.27
CA LEU A 48 6.87 -9.76 12.36
C LEU A 48 5.97 -8.84 13.20
N ALA A 49 4.89 -8.30 12.63
CA ALA A 49 4.06 -7.32 13.30
C ALA A 49 2.96 -7.99 14.13
N ASP A 50 2.94 -7.66 15.43
CA ASP A 50 1.82 -7.96 16.33
C ASP A 50 0.79 -6.81 16.37
N HIS A 51 1.25 -5.60 16.08
CA HIS A 51 0.50 -4.34 16.10
C HIS A 51 0.81 -3.54 14.84
N ILE A 52 -0.22 -2.90 14.28
CA ILE A 52 -0.12 -2.10 13.07
C ILE A 52 -0.61 -0.70 13.38
N PHE A 53 0.29 0.28 13.20
CA PHE A 53 -0.06 1.68 13.24
C PHE A 53 -0.48 2.15 11.85
N VAL A 54 -1.76 2.45 11.71
CA VAL A 54 -2.37 2.89 10.46
C VAL A 54 -2.47 4.39 10.47
N PHE A 55 -1.92 5.02 9.44
CA PHE A 55 -2.06 6.45 9.21
C PHE A 55 -3.29 6.70 8.34
N GLU A 56 -4.31 7.37 8.89
CA GLU A 56 -5.56 7.67 8.18
C GLU A 56 -5.58 9.05 7.51
N GLY A 57 -4.46 9.77 7.55
CA GLY A 57 -4.37 11.18 7.15
C GLY A 57 -4.70 12.14 8.31
N ASP A 58 -4.50 13.43 8.09
CA ASP A 58 -4.76 14.51 9.08
C ASP A 58 -4.10 14.31 10.46
N GLY A 59 -3.02 13.54 10.53
CA GLY A 59 -2.32 13.20 11.78
C GLY A 59 -3.05 12.18 12.66
N LEU A 60 -4.10 11.53 12.15
CA LEU A 60 -4.80 10.44 12.83
C LEU A 60 -4.05 9.13 12.63
N ILE A 61 -3.65 8.52 13.75
CA ILE A 61 -3.03 7.20 13.79
C ILE A 61 -3.95 6.26 14.56
N LYS A 62 -4.32 5.14 13.94
CA LYS A 62 -5.06 4.07 14.60
C LYS A 62 -4.12 2.91 14.89
N ASP A 63 -4.25 2.36 16.09
CA ASP A 63 -3.60 1.11 16.49
C ASP A 63 -4.54 -0.06 16.17
N TYR A 64 -4.06 -1.00 15.39
CA TYR A 64 -4.72 -2.26 15.10
C TYR A 64 -3.91 -3.42 15.67
N VAL A 65 -4.55 -4.23 16.51
CA VAL A 65 -3.95 -5.43 17.08
C VAL A 65 -4.27 -6.61 16.18
N GLY A 66 -3.25 -7.21 15.58
CA GLY A 66 -3.40 -8.29 14.63
C GLY A 66 -2.48 -8.14 13.43
N LYS A 67 -2.65 -9.05 12.48
CA LYS A 67 -1.76 -9.14 11.33
C LYS A 67 -2.15 -8.17 10.22
N TYR A 68 -1.21 -7.94 9.30
CA TYR A 68 -1.43 -7.03 8.18
C TYR A 68 -2.51 -7.55 7.22
N SER A 69 -2.50 -8.86 6.96
CA SER A 69 -3.52 -9.52 6.15
C SER A 69 -4.93 -9.30 6.70
N GLU A 70 -5.12 -9.51 8.01
CA GLU A 70 -6.40 -9.33 8.71
C GLU A 70 -6.87 -7.88 8.66
N TYR A 71 -5.96 -6.93 8.89
CA TYR A 71 -6.25 -5.50 8.76
C TYR A 71 -6.72 -5.16 7.34
N ARG A 72 -6.04 -5.66 6.31
CA ARG A 72 -6.37 -5.38 4.91
C ARG A 72 -7.74 -5.95 4.52
N GLU A 73 -8.09 -7.14 4.99
CA GLU A 73 -9.42 -7.71 4.77
C GLU A 73 -10.53 -6.85 5.40
N MET A 74 -10.31 -6.40 6.64
CA MET A 74 -11.24 -5.50 7.34
C MET A 74 -11.44 -4.19 6.56
N VAL A 75 -10.35 -3.57 6.09
CA VAL A 75 -10.43 -2.33 5.29
C VAL A 75 -11.26 -2.54 4.04
N LYS A 76 -10.99 -3.62 3.30
CA LYS A 76 -11.72 -3.97 2.08
C LYS A 76 -13.22 -4.15 2.33
N GLU A 77 -13.60 -4.79 3.44
CA GLU A 77 -15.01 -4.95 3.80
C GLU A 77 -15.67 -3.62 4.16
N LEU A 78 -14.97 -2.75 4.89
CA LEU A 78 -15.44 -1.40 5.23
C LEU A 78 -15.63 -0.52 3.99
N GLU A 79 -14.71 -0.58 3.02
CA GLU A 79 -14.82 0.12 1.75
C GLU A 79 -16.00 -0.37 0.91
N ALA A 80 -16.14 -1.70 0.78
CA ALA A 80 -17.27 -2.30 0.09
C ALA A 80 -18.62 -1.96 0.76
N ALA A 81 -18.66 -1.87 2.09
CA ALA A 81 -19.85 -1.45 2.82
C ALA A 81 -20.20 0.02 2.55
N LYS A 82 -19.21 0.93 2.61
CA LYS A 82 -19.39 2.35 2.27
C LYS A 82 -19.88 2.55 0.84
N GLU A 83 -19.34 1.79 -0.10
CA GLU A 83 -19.76 1.86 -1.51
C GLU A 83 -21.21 1.38 -1.70
N ARG A 84 -21.61 0.30 -1.02
CA ARG A 84 -23.00 -0.18 -0.99
C ARG A 84 -23.97 0.83 -0.37
N GLU A 85 -23.56 1.56 0.66
CA GLU A 85 -24.38 2.63 1.25
C GLU A 85 -24.52 3.83 0.31
N LEU A 86 -23.44 4.23 -0.39
CA LEU A 86 -23.51 5.27 -1.42
C LEU A 86 -24.45 4.88 -2.57
N MET A 87 -24.46 3.61 -2.98
CA MET A 87 -25.35 3.09 -4.01
C MET A 87 -26.81 3.03 -3.53
N LYS A 88 -27.08 2.64 -2.28
CA LYS A 88 -28.44 2.64 -1.71
C LYS A 88 -29.05 4.02 -1.53
N THR A 89 -28.22 5.04 -1.32
CA THR A 89 -28.69 6.43 -1.19
C THR A 89 -29.07 7.04 -2.55
N LYS A 90 -28.71 6.37 -3.65
CA LYS A 90 -29.02 6.76 -5.03
C LYS A 90 -29.91 5.71 -5.71
N GLU A 91 -31.19 5.52 -5.30
CA GLU A 91 -32.36 5.30 -6.19
C GLU A 91 -33.66 4.85 -5.47
N PRO A 92 -34.88 5.14 -6.00
CA PRO A 92 -35.29 4.78 -7.37
C PRO A 92 -36.07 5.81 -8.19
N ALA A 93 -35.65 5.99 -9.44
CA ALA A 93 -36.53 6.36 -10.55
C ALA A 93 -36.39 5.31 -11.66
N ILE A 94 -37.40 4.45 -11.72
CA ILE A 94 -37.65 3.36 -12.67
C ILE A 94 -37.31 3.76 -14.13
N ILE A 95 -36.43 3.01 -14.80
CA ILE A 95 -36.62 2.62 -16.21
C ILE A 95 -36.22 1.15 -16.40
N LYS A 96 -37.12 0.43 -17.06
CA LYS A 96 -37.13 -1.00 -17.37
C LYS A 96 -35.98 -1.45 -18.28
N ASN A 97 -35.62 -2.72 -18.08
CA ASN A 97 -35.09 -3.71 -19.04
C ASN A 97 -33.78 -3.37 -19.75
N ASN A 98 -32.74 -4.15 -19.46
CA ASN A 98 -32.41 -5.25 -20.35
C ASN A 98 -31.56 -6.31 -19.64
N ASP A 99 -31.96 -7.56 -19.83
CA ASP A 99 -31.15 -8.74 -19.55
C ASP A 99 -29.85 -8.70 -20.36
N GLU A 100 -28.70 -8.58 -19.70
CA GLU A 100 -27.44 -9.06 -20.27
C GLU A 100 -26.66 -9.84 -19.21
N LYS A 101 -26.77 -11.17 -19.33
CA LYS A 101 -25.88 -12.15 -18.70
C LYS A 101 -24.42 -11.79 -19.03
N LYS A 102 -23.64 -11.40 -18.02
CA LYS A 102 -22.18 -11.33 -18.14
C LYS A 102 -21.62 -12.74 -18.24
N THR A 103 -21.28 -13.15 -19.46
CA THR A 103 -20.44 -14.30 -19.72
C THR A 103 -19.00 -13.97 -19.32
N ALA A 104 -18.41 -14.82 -18.49
CA ALA A 104 -16.97 -14.89 -18.29
C ALA A 104 -16.28 -15.10 -19.64
N GLY A 105 -15.38 -14.19 -20.02
CA GLY A 105 -14.55 -14.37 -21.21
C GLY A 105 -14.00 -13.08 -21.82
N LYS A 106 -12.71 -12.83 -21.57
CA LYS A 106 -11.79 -11.85 -22.18
C LYS A 106 -12.10 -10.37 -21.92
N LEU A 107 -11.07 -9.68 -21.42
CA LEU A 107 -11.01 -8.22 -21.30
C LEU A 107 -11.47 -7.57 -22.60
N THR A 108 -12.49 -6.72 -22.50
CA THR A 108 -12.94 -5.88 -23.60
C THR A 108 -11.80 -4.96 -24.04
N TRP A 109 -11.78 -4.56 -25.31
CA TRP A 109 -10.77 -3.63 -25.87
C TRP A 109 -10.61 -2.33 -25.04
N LYS A 110 -11.66 -1.94 -24.31
CA LYS A 110 -11.63 -0.80 -23.37
C LYS A 110 -10.83 -1.12 -22.10
N GLU A 111 -11.01 -2.30 -21.51
CA GLU A 111 -10.28 -2.76 -20.32
C GLU A 111 -8.80 -2.99 -20.63
N GLN A 112 -8.47 -3.46 -21.85
CA GLN A 112 -7.07 -3.57 -22.29
C GLN A 112 -6.38 -2.21 -22.39
N ARG A 113 -7.06 -1.20 -22.96
CA ARG A 113 -6.51 0.16 -23.05
C ARG A 113 -6.38 0.82 -21.67
N GLU A 114 -7.33 0.56 -20.78
CA GLU A 114 -7.27 1.01 -19.40
C GLU A 114 -6.08 0.39 -18.66
N LEU A 115 -5.79 -0.89 -18.90
CA LEU A 115 -4.63 -1.58 -18.33
C LEU A 115 -3.31 -0.95 -18.79
N GLU A 116 -3.16 -0.70 -20.10
CA GLU A 116 -1.97 -0.02 -20.65
C GLU A 116 -1.79 1.39 -20.05
N GLU A 117 -2.89 2.15 -19.92
CA GLU A 117 -2.86 3.48 -19.28
C GLU A 117 -2.51 3.41 -17.79
N ILE A 118 -2.86 2.33 -17.09
CA ILE A 118 -2.52 2.13 -15.68
C ILE A 118 -1.04 1.72 -15.54
N GLU A 119 -0.55 0.80 -16.37
CA GLU A 119 0.86 0.38 -16.37
C GLU A 119 1.81 1.53 -16.66
N GLU A 120 1.49 2.39 -17.63
CA GLU A 120 2.27 3.59 -17.92
C GLU A 120 2.30 4.54 -16.71
N LYS A 121 1.16 4.73 -16.04
CA LYS A 121 1.09 5.58 -14.84
C LYS A 121 1.88 5.00 -13.68
N LEU A 122 1.79 3.69 -13.43
CA LEU A 122 2.56 3.00 -12.40
C LEU A 122 4.07 3.21 -12.63
N ASP A 123 4.58 2.96 -13.85
CA ASP A 123 6.00 3.16 -14.19
C ASP A 123 6.45 4.62 -14.01
N THR A 124 5.61 5.60 -14.40
CA THR A 124 5.94 7.03 -14.18
C THR A 124 5.99 7.41 -12.69
N LEU A 125 5.04 6.92 -11.89
CA LEU A 125 4.94 7.20 -10.47
C LEU A 125 6.05 6.51 -9.68
N GLU A 126 6.44 5.28 -10.04
CA GLU A 126 7.58 4.58 -9.46
C GLU A 126 8.90 5.31 -9.74
N LYS A 127 9.10 5.79 -10.97
CA LYS A 127 10.26 6.62 -11.32
C LYS A 127 10.27 7.94 -10.56
N GLU A 128 9.11 8.59 -10.42
CA GLU A 128 8.96 9.81 -9.62
C GLU A 128 9.35 9.55 -8.16
N LYS A 129 8.80 8.51 -7.52
CA LYS A 129 9.12 8.08 -6.16
C LYS A 129 10.62 7.87 -5.98
N SER A 130 11.23 7.06 -6.84
CA SER A 130 12.66 6.75 -6.79
C SER A 130 13.53 8.01 -6.92
N SER A 131 13.15 8.94 -7.80
CA SER A 131 13.86 10.21 -7.97
C SER A 131 13.77 11.12 -6.74
N LEU A 132 12.61 11.16 -6.09
CA LEU A 132 12.36 11.96 -4.88
C LEU A 132 13.09 11.36 -3.67
N GLU A 133 13.11 10.04 -3.54
CA GLU A 133 13.85 9.31 -2.49
C GLU A 133 15.37 9.50 -2.65
N ALA A 134 15.89 9.38 -3.88
CA ALA A 134 17.29 9.65 -4.18
C ALA A 134 17.68 11.11 -3.87
N ALA A 135 16.77 12.06 -4.16
CA ALA A 135 16.97 13.45 -3.80
C ALA A 135 17.02 13.60 -2.27
N LEU A 136 16.07 13.03 -1.52
CA LEU A 136 16.03 13.07 -0.06
C LEU A 136 17.30 12.50 0.57
N SER A 137 17.80 11.38 0.03
CA SER A 137 19.02 10.71 0.51
C SER A 137 20.31 11.47 0.21
N SER A 138 20.30 12.42 -0.73
CA SER A 138 21.50 13.20 -1.11
C SER A 138 21.97 14.18 -0.01
N GLY A 139 21.12 14.46 0.99
CA GLY A 139 21.48 15.30 2.13
C GLY A 139 21.75 16.78 1.80
N SER A 140 21.41 17.23 0.58
CA SER A 140 21.70 18.56 0.07
C SER A 140 20.49 19.52 0.05
N LEU A 141 19.34 19.06 0.50
CA LEU A 141 18.06 19.77 0.39
C LEU A 141 17.79 20.69 1.58
N SER A 142 17.08 21.79 1.31
CA SER A 142 16.58 22.68 2.35
C SER A 142 15.42 22.05 3.14
N PRO A 143 15.15 22.50 4.39
CA PRO A 143 14.02 21.99 5.18
C PRO A 143 12.65 22.13 4.51
N GLU A 144 12.44 23.17 3.69
CA GLU A 144 11.20 23.38 2.93
C GLU A 144 11.06 22.36 1.80
N GLU A 145 12.15 22.07 1.08
CA GLU A 145 12.16 21.06 0.02
C GLU A 145 12.02 19.64 0.59
N LEU A 146 12.62 19.37 1.75
CA LEU A 146 12.50 18.10 2.45
C LEU A 146 11.03 17.79 2.80
N THR A 147 10.32 18.79 3.34
CA THR A 147 8.90 18.67 3.69
C THR A 147 8.05 18.48 2.44
N LYS A 148 8.33 19.24 1.38
CA LYS A 148 7.63 19.13 0.10
C LYS A 148 7.81 17.76 -0.55
N TYR A 149 9.03 17.23 -0.55
CA TYR A 149 9.34 15.94 -1.16
C TYR A 149 8.77 14.79 -0.33
N SER A 150 8.83 14.88 1.00
CA SER A 150 8.17 13.90 1.88
C SER A 150 6.65 13.86 1.67
N LEU A 151 5.99 15.01 1.56
CA LEU A 151 4.56 15.08 1.25
C LEU A 151 4.25 14.46 -0.12
N ARG A 152 5.06 14.78 -1.13
CA ARG A 152 4.89 14.27 -2.50
C ARG A 152 5.10 12.75 -2.59
N ILE A 153 6.09 12.20 -1.89
CA ILE A 153 6.30 10.75 -1.80
C ILE A 153 5.06 10.08 -1.20
N GLY A 154 4.47 10.66 -0.15
CA GLY A 154 3.22 10.16 0.43
C GLY A 154 2.05 10.14 -0.56
N GLU A 155 1.86 11.21 -1.34
CA GLU A 155 0.86 11.26 -2.41
C GLU A 155 1.10 10.19 -3.48
N VAL A 156 2.35 10.05 -3.94
CA VAL A 156 2.73 9.07 -4.96
C VAL A 156 2.48 7.63 -4.48
N ILE A 157 2.73 7.34 -3.21
CA ILE A 157 2.44 6.01 -2.62
C ILE A 157 0.92 5.72 -2.67
N LEU A 158 0.08 6.69 -2.28
CA LEU A 158 -1.38 6.53 -2.31
C LEU A 158 -1.89 6.33 -3.75
N ASP A 159 -1.34 7.06 -4.71
CA ASP A 159 -1.69 6.93 -6.12
C ASP A 159 -1.25 5.57 -6.70
N LEU A 160 -0.07 5.07 -6.32
CA LEU A 160 0.42 3.74 -6.68
C LEU A 160 -0.48 2.62 -6.12
N ASP A 161 -0.86 2.70 -4.84
CA ASP A 161 -1.76 1.72 -4.23
C ASP A 161 -3.12 1.69 -4.96
N ARG A 162 -3.72 2.87 -5.21
CA ARG A 162 -5.00 2.98 -5.92
C ARG A 162 -4.96 2.42 -7.34
N LEU A 163 -3.89 2.74 -8.09
CA LEU A 163 -3.71 2.23 -9.45
C LEU A 163 -3.41 0.73 -9.45
N GLY A 164 -2.66 0.24 -8.47
CA GLY A 164 -2.36 -1.18 -8.28
C GLY A 164 -3.61 -2.00 -7.99
N ASP A 165 -4.51 -1.51 -7.13
CA ASP A 165 -5.79 -2.17 -6.87
C ASP A 165 -6.66 -2.20 -8.13
N ARG A 166 -6.68 -1.11 -8.91
CA ARG A 166 -7.42 -1.07 -10.19
C ARG A 166 -6.83 -2.01 -11.24
N TRP A 167 -5.50 -2.11 -11.32
CA TRP A 167 -4.82 -3.06 -12.20
C TRP A 167 -5.15 -4.51 -11.82
N LEU A 168 -5.20 -4.81 -10.51
CA LEU A 168 -5.56 -6.13 -9.99
C LEU A 168 -7.02 -6.50 -10.28
N GLU A 169 -7.94 -5.54 -10.30
CA GLU A 169 -9.34 -5.78 -10.71
C GLU A 169 -9.47 -6.12 -12.20
N LEU A 170 -8.59 -5.58 -13.03
CA LEU A 170 -8.58 -5.75 -14.48
C LEU A 170 -7.74 -6.96 -14.92
N THR A 171 -6.93 -7.54 -14.03
CA THR A 171 -6.13 -8.74 -14.31
C THR A 171 -6.76 -9.96 -13.62
N PRO A 172 -7.35 -10.91 -14.36
CA PRO A 172 -8.06 -12.07 -13.79
C PRO A 172 -7.15 -13.14 -13.21
#